data_AF-A0A7V9SMI5-F1
#
_entry.id   AF-A0A7V9SMI5-F1
#
_cell.length_a   1.000
_cell.length_b   1.000
_cell.length_c   1.000
_cell.angle_alpha   90.00
_cell.angle_beta   90.00
_cell.angle_gamma   90.00
#
_symmetry.space_group_name_H-M   'P 1'
#
loop_
_entity.id
_entity.type
_entity.pdbx_description
1 polymer ?
#
loop_
_entity_poly.entity_id
_entity_poly.type
_entity_poly.pdbx_seq_one_letter_code
_entity_poly.pdbx_strand_id
1 'polypeptide(L)'
;MHNFCETLVFIGSYTYYVNYGSKNFLGVPFNISSYALLTHLIAHVCGLEVGEFVHTFNDLHIYSNHLEQVEKLLKREPLPLPKLNFIGTENFKGLEGLLDFKYENLSLQSYQSHGKIAAPVAV
;
A
#
# COMPACT_ATOMS: atom_id res chain seq x y z
N MET A 1 15.64 -4.19 -17.86
CA MET A 1 14.47 -4.76 -18.55
C MET A 1 13.25 -4.14 -17.88
N HIS A 2 12.53 -3.27 -18.58
CA HIS A 2 11.38 -2.56 -18.02
C HIS A 2 10.24 -3.58 -17.88
N ASN A 3 9.92 -3.97 -16.65
CA ASN A 3 8.73 -4.76 -16.39
C ASN A 3 7.53 -3.83 -16.54
N PHE A 4 6.73 -4.12 -17.55
CA PHE A 4 5.45 -3.50 -17.84
C PHE A 4 4.56 -3.52 -16.58
N CYS A 5 4.02 -2.35 -16.23
CA CYS A 5 3.10 -2.14 -15.13
C CYS A 5 1.71 -1.91 -15.74
N GLU A 6 0.88 -2.94 -15.78
CA GLU A 6 -0.56 -2.77 -16.04
C GLU A 6 -1.26 -2.62 -14.70
N THR A 7 -1.54 -1.37 -14.32
CA THR A 7 -2.44 -1.05 -13.21
C THR A 7 -3.86 -1.10 -13.74
N LEU A 8 -4.62 -2.15 -13.40
CA LEU A 8 -6.08 -2.05 -13.36
C LEU A 8 -6.51 -1.91 -11.90
N VAL A 9 -7.34 -0.91 -11.63
CA VAL A 9 -8.04 -0.74 -10.35
C VAL A 9 -9.45 -1.28 -10.51
N PHE A 10 -9.85 -2.15 -9.58
CA PHE A 10 -11.14 -2.86 -9.63
C PHE A 10 -12.20 -2.10 -8.88
N ILE A 11 -13.24 -1.71 -9.62
CA ILE A 11 -14.52 -1.35 -9.04
C ILE A 11 -15.47 -2.50 -9.39
N GLY A 12 -15.70 -3.37 -8.42
CA GLY A 12 -16.45 -4.62 -8.60
C GLY A 12 -15.55 -5.85 -8.64
N SER A 13 -16.01 -6.88 -7.93
CA SER A 13 -15.29 -8.12 -7.60
C SER A 13 -14.66 -8.77 -8.83
N TYR A 14 -13.32 -8.91 -8.85
CA TYR A 14 -12.53 -10.08 -9.29
C TYR A 14 -11.02 -9.79 -9.08
N THR A 15 -10.22 -10.86 -8.97
CA THR A 15 -8.85 -10.95 -8.43
C THR A 15 -7.74 -10.63 -9.44
N TYR A 16 -6.67 -9.95 -9.00
CA TYR A 16 -5.53 -9.59 -9.86
C TYR A 16 -4.17 -9.81 -9.20
N TYR A 17 -3.14 -9.88 -10.06
CA TYR A 17 -1.80 -10.36 -9.78
C TYR A 17 -0.81 -9.19 -9.68
N VAL A 18 -0.06 -9.11 -8.58
CA VAL A 18 1.08 -8.21 -8.44
C VAL A 18 2.36 -9.05 -8.40
N ASN A 19 3.41 -8.64 -9.12
CA ASN A 19 4.71 -9.30 -9.14
C ASN A 19 5.78 -8.30 -8.69
N TYR A 20 6.41 -8.51 -7.53
CA TYR A 20 7.67 -7.88 -7.19
C TYR A 20 8.62 -8.86 -6.49
N GLY A 21 9.87 -8.86 -6.96
CA GLY A 21 10.97 -9.66 -6.41
C GLY A 21 11.51 -9.12 -5.09
N SER A 22 11.85 -10.08 -4.22
CA SER A 22 12.98 -10.07 -3.29
C SER A 22 13.21 -8.88 -2.36
N LYS A 23 12.20 -8.36 -1.63
CA LYS A 23 12.41 -7.52 -0.42
C LYS A 23 11.25 -7.60 0.57
N ASN A 24 10.93 -8.78 1.10
CA ASN A 24 9.69 -8.97 1.86
C ASN A 24 9.57 -8.15 3.15
N PHE A 25 10.59 -8.16 4.00
CA PHE A 25 10.52 -7.47 5.30
C PHE A 25 10.43 -5.94 5.16
N LEU A 26 11.06 -5.39 4.12
CA LEU A 26 11.16 -3.94 3.92
C LEU A 26 10.17 -3.39 2.88
N GLY A 27 9.98 -4.10 1.77
CA GLY A 27 9.24 -3.64 0.60
C GLY A 27 7.74 -3.94 0.64
N VAL A 28 7.33 -5.08 1.18
CA VAL A 28 5.91 -5.48 1.16
C VAL A 28 5.02 -4.50 1.94
N PRO A 29 5.36 -4.06 3.16
CA PRO A 29 4.53 -3.09 3.88
C PRO A 29 4.36 -1.75 3.13
N PHE A 30 5.43 -1.29 2.46
CA PHE A 30 5.39 -0.10 1.62
C PHE A 30 4.45 -0.31 0.42
N ASN A 31 4.62 -1.42 -0.31
CA ASN A 31 3.81 -1.73 -1.48
C ASN A 31 2.31 -1.84 -1.14
N ILE A 32 1.96 -2.53 -0.05
CA ILE A 32 0.56 -2.64 0.41
C ILE A 32 -0.03 -1.24 0.61
N SER A 33 0.70 -0.36 1.29
CA SER A 33 0.24 1.00 1.59
C SER A 33 0.09 1.85 0.31
N SER A 34 1.04 1.74 -0.63
CA SER A 34 1.01 2.47 -1.89
C SER A 34 -0.16 2.08 -2.79
N TYR A 35 -0.39 0.78 -2.98
CA TYR A 35 -1.48 0.31 -3.85
C TYR A 35 -2.85 0.46 -3.19
N ALA A 36 -2.95 0.32 -1.87
CA ALA A 36 -4.16 0.67 -1.14
C ALA A 36 -4.49 2.15 -1.33
N LEU A 37 -3.53 3.06 -1.13
CA LEU A 37 -3.74 4.49 -1.36
C LEU A 37 -4.17 4.77 -2.80
N LEU A 38 -3.48 4.20 -3.80
CA LEU A 38 -3.85 4.37 -5.20
C LEU A 38 -5.28 3.90 -5.50
N THR A 39 -5.69 2.78 -4.91
CA THR A 39 -7.07 2.25 -5.03
C THR A 39 -8.08 3.25 -4.49
N HIS A 40 -7.81 3.82 -3.30
CA HIS A 40 -8.66 4.85 -2.71
C HIS A 40 -8.72 6.13 -3.57
N LEU A 41 -7.58 6.58 -4.11
CA LEU A 41 -7.51 7.78 -4.96
C LEU A 41 -8.32 7.60 -6.24
N ILE A 42 -8.17 6.45 -6.90
CA ILE A 42 -8.91 6.14 -8.14
C ILE A 42 -10.41 6.02 -7.87
N ALA A 43 -10.80 5.32 -6.80
CA ALA A 43 -12.21 5.25 -6.41
C ALA A 43 -12.80 6.65 -6.18
N HIS A 44 -12.09 7.54 -5.48
CA HIS A 44 -12.53 8.91 -5.23
C HIS A 44 -12.74 9.73 -6.51
N VAL A 45 -11.74 9.80 -7.40
CA VAL A 45 -11.85 10.63 -8.62
C VAL A 45 -12.83 10.08 -9.65
N CYS A 46 -13.17 8.79 -9.55
CA CYS A 46 -14.19 8.15 -10.36
C CYS A 46 -15.59 8.20 -9.73
N GLY A 47 -15.73 8.64 -8.47
CA GLY A 47 -16.99 8.65 -7.74
C GLY A 47 -17.51 7.26 -7.40
N LEU A 48 -16.61 6.34 -7.06
CA LEU A 48 -16.87 4.92 -6.83
C LEU A 48 -16.56 4.54 -5.38
N GLU A 49 -17.17 3.45 -4.91
CA GLU A 49 -16.85 2.89 -3.60
C GLU A 49 -15.53 2.11 -3.64
N VAL A 50 -14.81 2.12 -2.52
CA VAL A 50 -13.54 1.40 -2.38
C VAL A 50 -13.83 -0.09 -2.17
N GLY A 51 -13.26 -0.92 -3.04
CA GLY A 51 -13.34 -2.37 -2.96
C GLY A 51 -12.20 -3.01 -2.18
N GLU A 52 -11.94 -4.28 -2.48
CA GLU A 52 -10.88 -5.06 -1.84
C GLU A 52 -9.54 -4.88 -2.55
N PHE A 53 -8.47 -4.78 -1.77
CA PHE A 53 -7.11 -4.87 -2.27
C PHE A 53 -6.58 -6.29 -2.08
N VAL A 54 -6.30 -6.98 -3.19
CA VAL A 54 -5.73 -8.34 -3.17
C VAL A 54 -4.28 -8.28 -3.63
N HIS A 55 -3.36 -8.76 -2.78
CA HIS A 55 -1.94 -8.84 -3.08
C HIS A 55 -1.52 -10.30 -3.22
N THR A 56 -1.22 -10.70 -4.46
CA THR A 56 -0.67 -12.03 -4.75
C THR A 56 0.84 -11.94 -4.83
N PHE A 57 1.56 -12.96 -4.39
CA PHE A 57 3.02 -13.05 -4.52
C PHE A 57 3.39 -14.25 -5.37
N ASN A 58 4.42 -14.10 -6.21
CA ASN A 58 4.99 -15.20 -6.99
C ASN A 58 6.22 -15.80 -6.30
N ASP A 59 7.19 -14.96 -5.95
CA ASP A 59 8.37 -15.34 -5.16
C ASP A 59 8.41 -14.49 -3.88
N LEU A 60 8.06 -15.14 -2.78
CA LEU A 60 8.02 -14.55 -1.44
C LEU A 60 9.15 -15.17 -0.60
N HIS A 61 10.26 -14.45 -0.42
CA HIS A 61 11.35 -14.85 0.48
C HIS A 61 11.86 -13.75 1.43
N ILE A 62 12.38 -14.19 2.57
CA ILE A 62 13.01 -13.36 3.60
C ILE A 62 14.52 -13.53 3.51
N TYR A 63 15.28 -12.43 3.53
CA TYR A 63 16.73 -12.51 3.61
C TYR A 63 17.17 -13.03 4.98
N SER A 64 18.18 -13.91 5.00
CA SER A 64 18.69 -14.51 6.24
C SER A 64 19.20 -13.48 7.26
N ASN A 65 19.72 -12.33 6.80
CA ASN A 65 20.14 -11.23 7.67
C ASN A 65 18.97 -10.40 8.25
N HIS A 66 17.72 -10.75 7.96
CA HIS A 66 16.50 -10.10 8.50
C HIS A 66 15.72 -10.97 9.48
N LEU A 67 16.18 -12.19 9.78
CA LEU A 67 15.42 -13.15 10.59
C LEU A 67 15.14 -12.63 12.01
N GLU A 68 16.13 -12.03 12.67
CA GLU A 68 15.95 -11.46 14.02
C GLU A 68 14.89 -10.34 14.04
N GLN A 69 14.86 -9.52 12.99
CA GLN A 69 13.90 -8.43 12.83
C GLN A 69 12.49 -8.96 12.59
N VAL A 70 12.37 -10.02 11.79
CA VAL A 70 11.10 -10.73 11.56
C VAL A 70 10.58 -11.32 12.86
N GLU A 71 11.42 -12.01 13.64
CA GLU A 71 11.01 -12.56 14.94
C GLU A 71 10.55 -11.48 15.92
N LYS A 72 11.22 -10.32 15.95
CA LYS A 72 10.79 -9.17 16.75
C LYS A 72 9.44 -8.62 16.29
N LEU A 73 9.19 -8.58 14.97
CA LEU A 73 7.92 -8.13 14.42
C LEU A 73 6.78 -9.09 14.76
N LEU A 74 7.00 -10.40 14.64
CA LEU A 74 6.00 -11.44 14.91
C LEU A 74 5.56 -11.50 16.39
N LYS A 75 6.35 -10.95 17.31
CA LYS A 75 6.01 -10.82 18.74
C LYS A 75 5.12 -9.60 19.05
N ARG A 76 4.82 -8.75 18.07
CA ARG A 76 3.98 -7.56 18.25
C ARG A 76 2.54 -7.87 17.94
N GLU A 77 1.64 -7.46 18.82
CA GLU A 77 0.21 -7.47 18.55
C GLU A 77 -0.17 -6.36 17.56
N PRO A 78 -1.00 -6.63 16.55
CA PRO A 78 -1.52 -5.60 15.66
C PRO A 78 -2.25 -4.50 16.43
N LEU A 79 -2.03 -3.25 16.03
CA LEU A 79 -2.74 -2.09 16.58
C LEU A 79 -4.02 -1.83 15.77
N PRO A 80 -4.99 -1.07 16.31
CA PRO A 80 -6.17 -0.66 15.56
C PRO A 80 -5.82 0.00 14.22
N LEU A 81 -6.59 -0.34 13.19
CA LEU A 81 -6.37 0.19 11.84
C LEU A 81 -6.66 1.70 11.79
N PRO A 82 -5.86 2.47 11.03
CA PRO A 82 -6.15 3.88 10.79
C PRO A 82 -7.35 4.05 9.86
N LYS A 83 -7.87 5.28 9.78
CA LYS A 83 -8.82 5.70 8.73
C LYS A 83 -8.17 6.72 7.81
N LEU A 84 -8.28 6.49 6.49
CA LEU A 84 -7.84 7.43 5.47
C LEU A 84 -8.99 8.34 5.07
N ASN A 85 -8.77 9.66 5.14
CA ASN A 85 -9.71 10.67 4.69
C ASN A 85 -9.05 11.59 3.66
N PHE A 86 -9.85 12.08 2.71
CA PHE A 86 -9.45 13.11 1.75
C PHE A 86 -10.02 14.47 2.14
N ILE A 87 -9.20 15.51 2.08
CA ILE A 87 -9.55 16.88 2.52
C ILE A 87 -9.49 17.83 1.32
N GLY A 88 -10.58 18.55 1.05
CA GLY A 88 -10.60 19.62 0.05
C GLY A 88 -10.42 19.12 -1.38
N THR A 89 -10.98 17.95 -1.70
CA THR A 89 -10.86 17.27 -3.00
C THR A 89 -12.22 16.93 -3.61
N GLU A 90 -13.29 17.60 -3.15
CA GLU A 90 -14.67 17.32 -3.55
C GLU A 90 -14.90 17.58 -5.04
N ASN A 91 -14.09 18.45 -5.64
CA ASN A 91 -14.11 18.78 -7.07
C ASN A 91 -13.17 17.91 -7.91
N PHE A 92 -12.36 17.03 -7.32
CA PHE A 92 -11.37 16.23 -8.06
C PHE A 92 -12.06 15.10 -8.81
N LYS A 93 -11.95 15.10 -10.13
CA LYS A 93 -12.57 14.09 -11.00
C LYS A 93 -11.65 13.68 -12.14
N GLY A 94 -11.76 12.42 -12.54
CA GLY A 94 -10.99 11.85 -13.65
C GLY A 94 -9.47 11.93 -13.44
N LEU A 95 -8.73 11.85 -14.55
CA LEU A 95 -7.27 11.84 -14.52
C LEU A 95 -6.67 13.14 -13.99
N GLU A 96 -7.25 14.29 -14.33
CA GLU A 96 -6.78 15.60 -13.86
C GLU A 96 -6.84 15.69 -12.33
N GLY A 97 -8.00 15.35 -11.74
CA GLY A 97 -8.15 15.30 -10.29
C GLY A 97 -7.20 14.32 -9.61
N LEU A 98 -6.88 13.19 -10.26
CA LEU A 98 -5.92 12.22 -9.72
C LEU A 98 -4.51 12.80 -9.63
N LEU A 99 -4.09 13.55 -10.65
CA LEU A 99 -2.77 14.18 -10.72
C LEU A 99 -2.66 15.43 -9.83
N ASP A 100 -3.79 16.06 -9.49
CA ASP A 100 -3.86 17.24 -8.61
C ASP A 100 -3.77 16.89 -7.11
N PHE A 101 -3.87 15.61 -6.73
CA PHE A 101 -3.69 15.19 -5.34
C PHE A 101 -2.30 15.56 -4.81
N LYS A 102 -2.30 16.15 -3.61
CA LYS A 102 -1.07 16.45 -2.86
C LYS A 102 -1.12 15.82 -1.47
N TYR A 103 0.01 15.84 -0.78
CA TYR A 103 0.11 15.22 0.55
C TYR A 103 -0.82 15.89 1.57
N GLU A 104 -1.10 17.19 1.41
CA GLU A 104 -1.97 17.97 2.28
C GLU A 104 -3.43 17.53 2.19
N ASN A 105 -3.82 16.91 1.07
CA ASN A 105 -5.15 16.36 0.88
C ASN A 105 -5.36 15.03 1.60
N LEU A 106 -4.29 14.41 2.11
CA LEU A 106 -4.33 13.08 2.71
C LEU A 106 -4.28 13.20 4.24
N SER A 107 -5.26 12.62 4.93
CA SER A 107 -5.28 12.56 6.38
C SER A 107 -5.44 11.12 6.85
N LEU A 108 -4.45 10.62 7.59
CA LEU A 108 -4.49 9.31 8.22
C LEU A 108 -4.85 9.48 9.71
N GLN A 109 -6.12 9.29 10.03
CA GLN A 109 -6.64 9.46 11.38
C GLN A 109 -6.40 8.21 12.23
N SER A 110 -6.11 8.45 13.52
CA SER A 110 -5.90 7.40 14.52
C SER A 110 -4.79 6.41 14.17
N TYR A 111 -3.81 6.82 13.33
CA TYR A 111 -2.66 5.99 13.01
C TYR A 111 -1.80 5.77 14.25
N GLN A 112 -1.57 4.50 14.57
CA GLN A 112 -0.68 4.07 15.63
C GLN A 112 0.29 3.05 15.04
N SER A 113 1.56 3.15 15.43
CA SER A 113 2.59 2.22 15.01
C SER A 113 3.49 1.87 16.18
N HIS A 114 3.93 0.61 16.22
CA HIS A 114 5.04 0.22 17.08
C HIS A 114 6.34 0.93 16.68
N GLY A 115 7.32 0.93 17.58
CA GLY A 115 8.63 1.53 17.32
C GLY A 115 9.35 0.92 16.10
N LYS A 116 10.19 1.72 15.43
CA LYS A 116 10.94 1.29 14.24
C LYS A 116 11.80 0.05 14.52
N ILE A 117 11.80 -0.91 13.59
CA ILE A 117 12.77 -2.01 13.54
C ILE A 117 13.74 -1.72 12.40
N ALA A 118 15.03 -1.53 12.70
CA ALA A 118 16.03 -1.28 11.69
C ALA A 118 16.50 -2.60 11.05
N ALA A 119 16.53 -2.66 9.72
CA ALA A 119 17.13 -3.76 8.96
C ALA A 119 17.97 -3.18 7.81
N PRO A 120 19.16 -3.76 7.53
CA PRO A 120 20.00 -3.32 6.41
C PRO A 120 19.34 -3.66 5.07
N VAL A 121 19.48 -2.79 4.07
CA VAL A 121 19.07 -3.14 2.70
C VAL A 121 20.04 -4.18 2.18
N ALA A 122 19.53 -5.37 1.80
CA ALA A 122 20.35 -6.37 1.11
C ALA A 122 20.73 -5.84 -0.28
N VAL A 123 22.02 -5.95 -0.60
CA VAL A 123 22.61 -5.56 -1.90
C VAL A 123 22.64 -6.77 -2.80
#